data_AF-A0A256SIE2-F1
#
_entry.id   AF-A0A256SIE2-F1
#
_cell.length_a   1.000
_cell.length_b   1.000
_cell.length_c   1.000
_cell.angle_alpha   90.00
_cell.angle_beta   90.00
_cell.angle_gamma   90.00
#
_symmetry.space_group_name_H-M   'P 1'
#
loop_
_entity.id
_entity.type
_entity.pdbx_description
1 polymer ?
#
loop_
_entity_poly.entity_id
_entity_poly.type
_entity_poly.pdbx_seq_one_letter_code
_entity_poly.pdbx_strand_id
1 'polypeptide(L)'
;MADLAMDLSSHNPSDLGFFQAAKAAGVKAVIIKLTEGSRDGSNYVNPKATEQIRNAVKCGMIVHAYHYAKFKGEQDAKNEADFFCDVAKQMGLDATSVMVLDIEDGSNNYFATADSRAFLDRVVERGYPRVDLYTMASWIWTGRIMRGQIGRELNWWIAAYNNNRPGVDNVGTWQFSSKYPIGNVTVDMSYDFTGYYTKEQQASVPAKITASGYLDTVKFNGNKVLISGWFGSDKAKGKENAFVILTANGKEIARQKITLKDRSDVNKVYPDISAKCGFEASFDYVPAMANQKVTIIFRYTDDPEGNGNYADWSADHDFNQSVAYLDSMKSTIYSNKLTMSGWFASDCSLGLDHRFLILLSDGKEVQRVKADIVDRPDVANAYAGVYNAEKSGFNGSFDYSDKLVGKKLQLVARYSDADNGEGNHVDYWFPEFAGPALPTLDGKTVNEVLANKATIETVGGKVKLSFS
;
A
#
# COMPACT_ATOMS: atom_id res chain seq x y z
N MET A 1 -5.70 40.75 -12.06
CA MET A 1 -5.81 39.94 -10.83
C MET A 1 -5.11 38.63 -11.09
N ALA A 2 -4.44 38.06 -10.08
CA ALA A 2 -3.89 36.71 -10.18
C ALA A 2 -5.03 35.71 -10.32
N ASP A 3 -4.77 34.61 -11.01
CA ASP A 3 -5.77 33.57 -11.22
C ASP A 3 -5.88 32.68 -9.98
N LEU A 4 -7.08 32.15 -9.72
CA LEU A 4 -7.34 31.29 -8.57
C LEU A 4 -7.12 29.82 -8.93
N ALA A 5 -6.33 29.14 -8.11
CA ALA A 5 -6.19 27.70 -8.09
C ALA A 5 -6.52 27.18 -6.68
N MET A 6 -7.36 26.17 -6.57
CA MET A 6 -7.66 25.53 -5.29
C MET A 6 -7.00 24.17 -5.22
N ASP A 7 -6.71 23.70 -4.02
CA ASP A 7 -6.21 22.36 -3.79
C ASP A 7 -7.17 21.54 -2.91
N LEU A 8 -7.24 20.25 -3.21
CA LEU A 8 -8.27 19.36 -2.68
C LEU A 8 -7.68 18.02 -2.21
N SER A 9 -8.32 17.45 -1.20
CA SER A 9 -8.07 16.09 -0.72
C SER A 9 -9.38 15.33 -0.50
N SER A 10 -9.32 14.16 0.14
CA SER A 10 -10.50 13.40 0.55
C SER A 10 -11.36 14.14 1.59
N HIS A 11 -10.81 15.17 2.26
CA HIS A 11 -11.56 16.01 3.20
C HIS A 11 -12.53 16.98 2.51
N ASN A 12 -12.34 17.27 1.23
CA ASN A 12 -13.20 18.17 0.48
C ASN A 12 -14.34 17.41 -0.22
N PRO A 13 -15.41 18.09 -0.65
CA PRO A 13 -16.43 17.50 -1.50
C PRO A 13 -15.87 17.06 -2.86
N SER A 14 -16.62 16.20 -3.53
CA SER A 14 -16.33 15.72 -4.89
C SER A 14 -17.50 15.90 -5.85
N ASP A 15 -18.67 16.35 -5.37
CA ASP A 15 -19.89 16.47 -6.17
C ASP A 15 -19.82 17.62 -7.19
N LEU A 16 -20.65 17.53 -8.24
CA LEU A 16 -20.67 18.52 -9.33
C LEU A 16 -21.07 19.92 -8.85
N GLY A 17 -21.97 20.03 -7.87
CA GLY A 17 -22.45 21.32 -7.35
C GLY A 17 -21.31 22.11 -6.71
N PHE A 18 -20.43 21.43 -5.98
CA PHE A 18 -19.22 22.02 -5.43
C PHE A 18 -18.29 22.61 -6.52
N PHE A 19 -18.01 21.87 -7.59
CA PHE A 19 -17.16 22.39 -8.67
C PHE A 19 -17.82 23.52 -9.48
N GLN A 20 -19.15 23.50 -9.63
CA GLN A 20 -19.90 24.61 -10.21
C GLN A 20 -19.79 25.88 -9.35
N ALA A 21 -19.89 25.74 -8.02
CA ALA A 21 -19.68 26.85 -7.09
C ALA A 21 -18.24 27.38 -7.16
N ALA A 22 -17.25 26.49 -7.24
CA ALA A 22 -15.85 26.88 -7.42
C ALA A 22 -15.62 27.63 -8.73
N LYS A 23 -16.23 27.17 -9.84
CA LYS A 23 -16.16 27.87 -11.13
C LYS A 23 -16.78 29.26 -11.04
N ALA A 24 -17.94 29.38 -10.40
CA ALA A 24 -18.61 30.66 -10.17
C ALA A 24 -17.79 31.62 -9.30
N ALA A 25 -16.98 31.08 -8.36
CA ALA A 25 -16.03 31.85 -7.56
C ALA A 25 -14.75 32.26 -8.31
N GLY A 26 -14.60 31.89 -9.59
CA GLY A 26 -13.47 32.28 -10.44
C GLY A 26 -12.29 31.30 -10.40
N VAL A 27 -12.44 30.12 -9.80
CA VAL A 27 -11.39 29.10 -9.79
C VAL A 27 -11.15 28.56 -11.21
N LYS A 28 -9.89 28.56 -11.64
CA LYS A 28 -9.46 28.13 -12.98
C LYS A 28 -8.80 26.76 -12.99
N ALA A 29 -8.09 26.40 -11.92
CA ALA A 29 -7.38 25.13 -11.82
C ALA A 29 -7.61 24.47 -10.45
N VAL A 30 -7.42 23.16 -10.42
CA VAL A 30 -7.49 22.35 -9.20
C VAL A 30 -6.23 21.48 -9.07
N ILE A 31 -5.65 21.42 -7.88
CA ILE A 31 -4.53 20.52 -7.56
C ILE A 31 -5.03 19.46 -6.56
N ILE A 32 -5.17 18.22 -6.99
CA ILE A 32 -5.86 17.17 -6.23
C ILE A 32 -4.84 16.19 -5.61
N LYS A 33 -4.96 15.91 -4.30
CA LYS A 33 -4.19 14.85 -3.64
C LYS A 33 -4.48 13.53 -4.32
N LEU A 34 -3.47 12.84 -4.83
CA LEU A 34 -3.66 11.48 -5.33
C LEU A 34 -3.19 10.44 -4.33
N THR A 35 -1.99 10.62 -3.79
CA THR A 35 -1.34 9.63 -2.95
C THR A 35 -0.68 10.26 -1.72
N GLU A 36 -0.43 9.41 -0.72
CA GLU A 36 0.37 9.73 0.47
C GLU A 36 1.22 8.51 0.83
N GLY A 37 2.52 8.77 1.04
CA GLY A 37 3.52 7.75 1.30
C GLY A 37 3.72 6.74 0.16
N SER A 38 4.42 5.65 0.42
CA SER A 38 4.74 4.61 -0.57
C SER A 38 3.84 3.38 -0.43
N ARG A 39 3.96 2.42 -1.37
CA ARG A 39 3.24 1.13 -1.33
C ARG A 39 3.56 0.29 -0.07
N ASP A 40 4.79 0.40 0.41
CA ASP A 40 5.30 -0.21 1.65
C ASP A 40 5.19 0.72 2.88
N GLY A 41 4.75 1.96 2.67
CA GLY A 41 4.44 2.96 3.69
C GLY A 41 2.94 3.03 3.99
N SER A 42 2.37 4.23 3.95
CA SER A 42 0.92 4.43 4.18
C SER A 42 0.04 3.86 3.07
N ASN A 43 0.58 3.66 1.86
CA ASN A 43 -0.12 3.12 0.70
C ASN A 43 -1.49 3.78 0.45
N TYR A 44 -1.58 5.09 0.70
CA TYR A 44 -2.84 5.80 0.68
C TYR A 44 -3.10 6.34 -0.72
N VAL A 45 -4.31 6.07 -1.23
CA VAL A 45 -4.86 6.67 -2.44
C VAL A 45 -6.10 7.47 -2.07
N ASN A 46 -6.22 8.72 -2.52
CA ASN A 46 -7.39 9.54 -2.25
C ASN A 46 -8.65 8.91 -2.90
N PRO A 47 -9.63 8.43 -2.10
CA PRO A 47 -10.81 7.74 -2.62
C PRO A 47 -11.74 8.66 -3.42
N LYS A 48 -11.57 9.99 -3.30
CA LYS A 48 -12.38 11.00 -4.01
C LYS A 48 -11.71 11.56 -5.26
N ALA A 49 -10.41 11.30 -5.47
CA ALA A 49 -9.63 11.96 -6.52
C ALA A 49 -10.26 11.77 -7.92
N THR A 50 -10.66 10.55 -8.25
CA THR A 50 -11.35 10.22 -9.49
C THR A 50 -12.59 11.08 -9.77
N GLU A 51 -13.44 11.30 -8.77
CA GLU A 51 -14.64 12.11 -8.92
C GLU A 51 -14.31 13.61 -8.94
N GLN A 52 -13.33 14.04 -8.14
CA GLN A 52 -12.82 15.42 -8.12
C GLN A 52 -12.24 15.83 -9.48
N ILE A 53 -11.35 15.01 -10.05
CA ILE A 53 -10.75 15.23 -11.38
C ILE A 53 -11.85 15.42 -12.42
N ARG A 54 -12.83 14.53 -12.44
CA ARG A 54 -13.91 14.57 -13.42
C ARG A 54 -14.78 15.82 -13.31
N ASN A 55 -15.24 16.13 -12.10
CA ASN A 55 -16.19 17.24 -11.93
C ASN A 55 -15.49 18.60 -12.10
N ALA A 56 -14.18 18.68 -11.82
CA ALA A 56 -13.34 19.80 -12.24
C ALA A 56 -13.29 19.96 -13.76
N VAL A 57 -12.98 18.88 -14.49
CA VAL A 57 -12.97 18.87 -15.97
C VAL A 57 -14.33 19.28 -16.53
N LYS A 58 -15.44 18.74 -16.00
CA LYS A 58 -16.81 19.12 -16.41
C LYS A 58 -17.11 20.60 -16.24
N CYS A 59 -16.51 21.25 -15.24
CA CYS A 59 -16.64 22.69 -15.01
C CYS A 59 -15.61 23.53 -15.79
N GLY A 60 -14.85 22.90 -16.69
CA GLY A 60 -13.82 23.56 -17.48
C GLY A 60 -12.70 24.13 -16.62
N MET A 61 -12.26 23.37 -15.60
CA MET A 61 -11.06 23.66 -14.81
C MET A 61 -9.90 22.80 -15.31
N ILE A 62 -8.68 23.34 -15.20
CA ILE A 62 -7.45 22.60 -15.44
C ILE A 62 -7.14 21.73 -14.22
N VAL A 63 -6.77 20.46 -14.45
CA VAL A 63 -6.54 19.49 -13.37
C VAL A 63 -5.05 19.17 -13.24
N HIS A 64 -4.58 19.21 -11.99
CA HIS A 64 -3.24 18.86 -11.58
C HIS A 64 -3.31 18.00 -10.31
N ALA A 65 -2.16 17.48 -9.88
CA ALA A 65 -2.11 16.52 -8.81
C ALA A 65 -0.97 16.80 -7.84
N TYR A 66 -1.15 16.42 -6.57
CA TYR A 66 -0.08 16.41 -5.59
C TYR A 66 0.05 15.07 -4.86
N HIS A 67 1.25 14.82 -4.36
CA HIS A 67 1.62 13.70 -3.51
C HIS A 67 2.07 14.23 -2.14
N TYR A 68 1.43 13.76 -1.06
CA TYR A 68 1.83 14.12 0.30
C TYR A 68 2.97 13.22 0.77
N ALA A 69 4.16 13.79 0.93
CA ALA A 69 5.39 13.06 1.16
C ALA A 69 5.48 12.49 2.58
N LYS A 70 5.77 11.20 2.70
CA LYS A 70 6.12 10.55 3.97
C LYS A 70 7.56 10.03 3.99
N PHE A 71 8.29 10.19 2.88
CA PHE A 71 9.57 9.55 2.65
C PHE A 71 10.63 9.93 3.68
N LYS A 72 11.55 9.00 3.91
CA LYS A 72 12.85 9.23 4.56
C LYS A 72 14.00 8.72 3.69
N GLY A 73 14.71 9.65 3.05
CA GLY A 73 15.84 9.34 2.17
C GLY A 73 15.44 9.20 0.70
N GLU A 74 16.42 9.35 -0.18
CA GLU A 74 16.23 9.42 -1.64
C GLU A 74 15.58 8.17 -2.25
N GLN A 75 15.86 6.98 -1.71
CA GLN A 75 15.26 5.75 -2.25
C GLN A 75 13.77 5.67 -1.96
N ASP A 76 13.36 6.03 -0.75
CA ASP A 76 11.95 6.07 -0.36
C ASP A 76 11.20 7.16 -1.15
N ALA A 77 11.85 8.31 -1.35
CA ALA A 77 11.34 9.37 -2.21
C ALA A 77 11.09 8.90 -3.66
N LYS A 78 11.93 8.03 -4.21
CA LYS A 78 11.71 7.41 -5.52
C LYS A 78 10.55 6.40 -5.51
N ASN A 79 10.41 5.63 -4.43
CA ASN A 79 9.29 4.69 -4.27
C ASN A 79 7.94 5.43 -4.20
N GLU A 80 7.88 6.54 -3.47
CA GLU A 80 6.72 7.43 -3.39
C GLU A 80 6.39 8.07 -4.74
N ALA A 81 7.39 8.57 -5.46
CA ALA A 81 7.22 9.09 -6.82
C ALA A 81 6.67 8.01 -7.77
N ASP A 82 7.17 6.77 -7.65
CA ASP A 82 6.70 5.67 -8.49
C ASP A 82 5.24 5.32 -8.24
N PHE A 83 4.83 5.29 -6.96
CA PHE A 83 3.45 5.10 -6.56
C PHE A 83 2.54 6.25 -7.03
N PHE A 84 2.99 7.51 -6.88
CA PHE A 84 2.26 8.68 -7.35
C PHE A 84 2.01 8.64 -8.86
N CYS A 85 3.03 8.34 -9.66
CA CYS A 85 2.92 8.24 -11.11
C CYS A 85 2.03 7.07 -11.56
N ASP A 86 2.07 5.92 -10.87
CA ASP A 86 1.17 4.79 -11.17
C ASP A 86 -0.30 5.18 -10.99
N VAL A 87 -0.63 5.82 -9.87
CA VAL A 87 -1.99 6.26 -9.56
C VAL A 87 -2.44 7.38 -10.50
N ALA A 88 -1.57 8.35 -10.78
CA ALA A 88 -1.86 9.42 -11.75
C ALA A 88 -2.23 8.87 -13.13
N LYS A 89 -1.47 7.88 -13.61
CA LYS A 89 -1.74 7.20 -14.88
C LYS A 89 -3.08 6.46 -14.86
N GLN A 90 -3.41 5.77 -13.77
CA GLN A 90 -4.71 5.09 -13.61
C GLN A 90 -5.89 6.08 -13.65
N MET A 91 -5.70 7.29 -13.10
CA MET A 91 -6.70 8.35 -13.06
C MET A 91 -6.75 9.21 -14.33
N GLY A 92 -5.96 8.88 -15.35
CA GLY A 92 -5.99 9.53 -16.66
C GLY A 92 -5.23 10.86 -16.74
N LEU A 93 -4.33 11.12 -15.80
CA LEU A 93 -3.39 12.25 -15.91
C LEU A 93 -2.22 11.87 -16.82
N ASP A 94 -1.80 12.82 -17.65
CA ASP A 94 -0.72 12.67 -18.61
C ASP A 94 0.39 13.74 -18.41
N ALA A 95 1.34 13.78 -19.35
CA ALA A 95 2.49 14.67 -19.33
C ALA A 95 2.15 16.18 -19.28
N THR A 96 0.89 16.56 -19.51
CA THR A 96 0.42 17.95 -19.46
C THR A 96 0.04 18.40 -18.05
N SER A 97 -0.16 17.46 -17.12
CA SER A 97 -0.48 17.75 -15.72
C SER A 97 0.76 18.18 -14.94
N VAL A 98 0.63 19.21 -14.10
CA VAL A 98 1.65 19.53 -13.08
C VAL A 98 1.54 18.51 -11.95
N MET A 99 2.65 17.85 -11.66
CA MET A 99 2.79 16.86 -10.61
C MET A 99 3.56 17.48 -9.44
N VAL A 100 2.87 17.72 -8.32
CA VAL A 100 3.41 18.47 -7.19
C VAL A 100 3.90 17.52 -6.11
N LEU A 101 5.11 17.77 -5.61
CA LEU A 101 5.57 17.25 -4.33
C LEU A 101 5.06 18.14 -3.20
N ASP A 102 4.22 17.61 -2.32
CA ASP A 102 3.82 18.26 -1.07
C ASP A 102 4.74 17.77 0.06
N ILE A 103 5.68 18.63 0.47
CA ILE A 103 6.73 18.33 1.45
C ILE A 103 6.55 19.18 2.70
N GLU A 104 5.77 18.65 3.65
CA GLU A 104 5.37 19.37 4.87
C GLU A 104 5.27 18.51 6.14
N ASP A 105 5.48 17.19 6.02
CA ASP A 105 5.27 16.28 7.15
C ASP A 105 6.44 16.29 8.16
N GLY A 106 6.09 16.21 9.44
CA GLY A 106 7.07 16.12 10.52
C GLY A 106 7.93 14.84 10.48
N SER A 107 7.49 13.80 9.76
CA SER A 107 8.24 12.56 9.58
C SER A 107 9.34 12.65 8.53
N ASN A 108 9.31 13.61 7.60
CA ASN A 108 10.38 13.73 6.62
C ASN A 108 11.70 14.13 7.29
N ASN A 109 12.81 13.85 6.62
CA ASN A 109 14.11 14.33 7.07
C ASN A 109 14.09 15.85 7.30
N TYR A 110 14.78 16.32 8.33
CA TYR A 110 14.78 17.76 8.65
C TYR A 110 15.29 18.58 7.46
N PHE A 111 16.41 18.15 6.85
CA PHE A 111 16.92 18.67 5.59
C PHE A 111 16.45 17.78 4.43
N ALA A 112 15.31 18.10 3.84
CA ALA A 112 14.63 17.25 2.84
C ALA A 112 14.97 17.62 1.39
N THR A 113 15.97 18.48 1.14
CA THR A 113 16.25 18.99 -0.21
C THR A 113 16.69 17.89 -1.19
N ALA A 114 17.60 17.00 -0.77
CA ALA A 114 18.06 15.89 -1.61
C ALA A 114 16.94 14.89 -1.91
N ASP A 115 16.17 14.52 -0.87
CA ASP A 115 15.02 13.62 -1.01
C ASP A 115 13.95 14.22 -1.94
N SER A 116 13.65 15.51 -1.80
CA SER A 116 12.71 16.24 -2.66
C SER A 116 13.16 16.26 -4.12
N ARG A 117 14.47 16.46 -4.35
CA ARG A 117 15.05 16.38 -5.70
C ARG A 117 14.89 14.98 -6.29
N ALA A 118 15.23 13.94 -5.53
CA ALA A 118 15.10 12.55 -5.97
C ALA A 118 13.65 12.19 -6.36
N PHE A 119 12.67 12.65 -5.59
CA PHE A 119 11.25 12.52 -5.93
C PHE A 119 10.92 13.20 -7.27
N LEU A 120 11.25 14.48 -7.41
CA LEU A 120 10.92 15.28 -8.61
C LEU A 120 11.63 14.77 -9.87
N ASP A 121 12.89 14.34 -9.74
CA ASP A 121 13.65 13.71 -10.81
C ASP A 121 12.94 12.43 -11.27
N ARG A 122 12.51 11.59 -10.32
CA ARG A 122 11.81 10.34 -10.62
C ARG A 122 10.46 10.57 -11.30
N VAL A 123 9.67 11.56 -10.86
CA VAL A 123 8.40 11.92 -11.52
C VAL A 123 8.62 12.30 -13.00
N VAL A 124 9.69 13.03 -13.30
CA VAL A 124 10.05 13.37 -14.69
C VAL A 124 10.50 12.15 -15.48
N GLU A 125 11.36 11.28 -14.92
CA GLU A 125 11.74 10.01 -15.55
C GLU A 125 10.54 9.13 -15.86
N ARG A 126 9.49 9.20 -15.03
CA ARG A 126 8.23 8.46 -15.17
C ARG A 126 7.27 9.05 -16.21
N GLY A 127 7.67 10.12 -16.91
CA GLY A 127 6.94 10.68 -18.06
C GLY A 127 6.08 11.89 -17.74
N TYR A 128 6.23 12.50 -16.55
CA TYR A 128 5.52 13.72 -16.15
C TYR A 128 6.51 14.90 -16.06
N PRO A 129 6.79 15.61 -17.16
CA PRO A 129 7.84 16.64 -17.22
C PRO A 129 7.50 17.93 -16.46
N ARG A 130 6.23 18.18 -16.17
CA ARG A 130 5.76 19.36 -15.43
C ARG A 130 5.68 19.00 -13.95
N VAL A 131 6.58 19.54 -13.14
CA VAL A 131 6.62 19.30 -11.71
C VAL A 131 6.69 20.61 -10.93
N ASP A 132 6.16 20.61 -9.71
CA ASP A 132 6.33 21.70 -8.75
C ASP A 132 6.55 21.15 -7.33
N LEU A 133 6.90 22.05 -6.40
CA LEU A 133 7.08 21.72 -5.00
C LEU A 133 6.22 22.65 -4.16
N TYR A 134 5.38 22.05 -3.32
CA TYR A 134 4.64 22.68 -2.26
C TYR A 134 5.32 22.53 -0.91
N THR A 135 5.44 23.63 -0.17
CA THR A 135 5.84 23.64 1.25
C THR A 135 5.47 24.97 1.90
N MET A 136 5.50 25.06 3.23
CA MET A 136 5.31 26.32 3.93
C MET A 136 6.56 27.22 3.87
N ALA A 137 6.35 28.54 3.86
CA ALA A 137 7.41 29.54 3.79
C ALA A 137 8.50 29.35 4.88
N SER A 138 8.12 28.85 6.06
CA SER A 138 9.05 28.58 7.16
C SER A 138 10.08 27.50 6.84
N TRP A 139 9.78 26.50 6.01
CA TRP A 139 10.76 25.48 5.61
C TRP A 139 11.80 26.03 4.65
N ILE A 140 11.45 27.07 3.88
CA ILE A 140 12.40 27.83 3.08
C ILE A 140 13.31 28.67 3.99
N TRP A 141 12.74 29.43 4.93
CA TRP A 141 13.51 30.33 5.81
C TRP A 141 14.48 29.57 6.72
N THR A 142 14.10 28.37 7.16
CA THR A 142 14.92 27.51 8.05
C THR A 142 15.91 26.63 7.29
N GLY A 143 15.91 26.67 5.95
CA GLY A 143 16.80 25.87 5.12
C GLY A 143 16.49 24.37 5.10
N ARG A 144 15.29 23.95 5.55
CA ARG A 144 14.81 22.57 5.39
C ARG A 144 14.71 22.21 3.90
N ILE A 145 14.24 23.17 3.09
CA ILE A 145 14.24 23.13 1.63
C ILE A 145 15.09 24.28 1.08
N MET A 146 16.18 23.94 0.40
CA MET A 146 17.11 24.90 -0.17
C MET A 146 16.85 25.13 -1.67
N ARG A 147 16.29 26.31 -1.97
CA ARG A 147 16.00 26.86 -3.32
C ARG A 147 16.95 26.36 -4.43
N GLY A 148 18.19 26.82 -4.31
CA GLY A 148 19.25 26.61 -5.30
C GLY A 148 19.79 25.18 -5.36
N GLN A 149 19.35 24.27 -4.49
CA GLN A 149 19.79 22.88 -4.42
C GLN A 149 18.68 21.90 -4.81
N ILE A 150 17.67 22.34 -5.56
CA ILE A 150 16.67 21.42 -6.12
C ILE A 150 17.07 20.95 -7.53
N GLY A 151 18.06 21.59 -8.15
CA GLY A 151 18.63 21.13 -9.43
C GLY A 151 17.75 21.39 -10.65
N ARG A 152 16.63 22.08 -10.49
CA ARG A 152 15.71 22.50 -11.55
C ARG A 152 14.99 23.79 -11.15
N GLU A 153 14.58 24.56 -12.15
CA GLU A 153 13.68 25.69 -11.92
C GLU A 153 12.27 25.16 -11.68
N LEU A 154 11.66 25.60 -10.59
CA LEU A 154 10.28 25.28 -10.23
C LEU A 154 9.45 26.57 -10.17
N ASN A 155 8.13 26.42 -10.27
CA ASN A 155 7.19 27.51 -10.08
C ASN A 155 7.10 27.94 -8.60
N TRP A 156 7.35 27.02 -7.66
CA TRP A 156 7.26 27.21 -6.21
C TRP A 156 5.86 27.55 -5.75
N TRP A 157 5.19 26.54 -5.19
CA TRP A 157 3.91 26.71 -4.54
C TRP A 157 4.10 26.85 -3.03
N ILE A 158 4.07 28.08 -2.50
CA ILE A 158 4.43 28.32 -1.09
C ILE A 158 3.19 28.67 -0.27
N ALA A 159 3.03 28.01 0.88
CA ALA A 159 1.99 28.35 1.85
C ALA A 159 2.46 29.41 2.85
N ALA A 160 1.63 30.44 3.02
CA ALA A 160 1.79 31.45 4.06
C ALA A 160 0.45 32.15 4.33
N TYR A 161 -0.21 31.83 5.45
CA TYR A 161 -1.54 32.35 5.76
C TYR A 161 -1.51 33.61 6.63
N ASN A 162 -2.61 34.38 6.62
CA ASN A 162 -2.76 35.64 7.37
C ASN A 162 -1.71 36.71 7.03
N ASN A 163 -1.14 36.63 5.83
CA ASN A 163 -0.14 37.56 5.31
C ASN A 163 -0.69 38.31 4.10
N ASN A 164 -0.07 39.44 3.75
CA ASN A 164 -0.40 40.20 2.53
C ASN A 164 0.51 39.84 1.33
N ARG A 165 1.41 38.86 1.51
CA ARG A 165 2.35 38.36 0.50
C ARG A 165 2.88 36.96 0.90
N PRO A 166 3.51 36.20 -0.02
CA PRO A 166 3.95 34.82 0.24
C PRO A 166 5.09 34.69 1.26
N GLY A 167 5.82 35.78 1.54
CA GLY A 167 6.94 35.78 2.49
C GLY A 167 8.22 35.13 1.98
N VAL A 168 8.23 34.66 0.73
CA VAL A 168 9.40 34.16 -0.01
C VAL A 168 9.42 34.86 -1.36
N ASP A 169 10.59 35.33 -1.79
CA ASP A 169 10.75 36.02 -3.08
C ASP A 169 10.65 35.05 -4.26
N ASN A 170 10.21 35.55 -5.42
CA ASN A 170 10.13 34.78 -6.66
C ASN A 170 9.32 33.48 -6.51
N VAL A 171 8.14 33.59 -5.88
CA VAL A 171 7.14 32.53 -5.76
C VAL A 171 6.14 32.68 -6.90
N GLY A 172 5.89 31.58 -7.63
CA GLY A 172 4.95 31.56 -8.73
C GLY A 172 3.51 31.26 -8.31
N THR A 173 3.32 30.54 -7.21
CA THR A 173 1.99 30.27 -6.65
C THR A 173 1.99 30.39 -5.13
N TRP A 174 1.01 31.11 -4.57
CA TRP A 174 0.91 31.34 -3.13
C TRP A 174 -0.42 30.82 -2.58
N GLN A 175 -0.35 29.80 -1.73
CA GLN A 175 -1.50 29.37 -0.93
C GLN A 175 -1.70 30.37 0.22
N PHE A 176 -2.71 31.23 0.08
CA PHE A 176 -2.93 32.37 0.96
C PHE A 176 -4.00 32.12 2.02
N SER A 177 -4.82 31.09 1.85
CA SER A 177 -5.91 30.74 2.76
C SER A 177 -6.12 29.23 2.81
N SER A 178 -6.37 28.70 4.01
CA SER A 178 -6.90 27.35 4.23
C SER A 178 -8.40 27.35 4.58
N LYS A 179 -9.05 28.51 4.41
CA LYS A 179 -10.44 28.77 4.83
C LYS A 179 -11.23 29.54 3.78
N TYR A 180 -10.85 29.45 2.51
CA TYR A 180 -11.53 30.19 1.46
C TYR A 180 -12.93 29.61 1.21
N PRO A 181 -14.01 30.40 1.25
CA PRO A 181 -15.36 29.86 1.13
C PRO A 181 -15.70 29.50 -0.33
N ILE A 182 -16.16 28.27 -0.55
CA ILE A 182 -16.77 27.80 -1.81
C ILE A 182 -18.11 27.14 -1.46
N GLY A 183 -19.21 27.82 -1.81
CA GLY A 183 -20.53 27.40 -1.37
C GLY A 183 -20.60 27.34 0.16
N ASN A 184 -20.94 26.17 0.71
CA ASN A 184 -21.06 25.96 2.16
C ASN A 184 -19.84 25.29 2.80
N VAL A 185 -18.74 25.12 2.06
CA VAL A 185 -17.49 24.55 2.58
C VAL A 185 -16.34 25.56 2.45
N THR A 186 -15.24 25.28 3.14
CA THR A 186 -13.99 25.99 2.94
C THR A 186 -12.96 25.11 2.25
N VAL A 187 -12.09 25.73 1.46
CA VAL A 187 -11.00 25.08 0.74
C VAL A 187 -9.71 25.86 0.92
N ASP A 188 -8.61 25.19 0.62
CA ASP A 188 -7.31 25.79 0.48
C ASP A 188 -7.25 26.49 -0.88
N MET A 189 -6.81 27.74 -0.89
CA MET A 189 -6.87 28.61 -2.06
C MET A 189 -5.56 29.33 -2.29
N SER A 190 -5.20 29.36 -3.57
CA SER A 190 -3.95 29.90 -4.05
C SER A 190 -4.15 30.98 -5.12
N TYR A 191 -3.26 31.97 -5.09
CA TYR A 191 -3.03 32.86 -6.23
C TYR A 191 -1.93 32.25 -7.10
N ASP A 192 -2.24 31.99 -8.37
CA ASP A 192 -1.28 31.63 -9.39
C ASP A 192 -0.85 32.89 -10.15
N PHE A 193 0.36 33.37 -9.87
CA PHE A 193 0.89 34.62 -10.42
C PHE A 193 1.42 34.44 -11.84
N THR A 194 2.01 33.28 -12.13
CA THR A 194 2.67 33.00 -13.41
C THR A 194 1.66 32.47 -14.43
N GLY A 195 0.64 31.76 -13.95
CA GLY A 195 -0.25 30.96 -14.78
C GLY A 195 0.24 29.53 -14.96
N TYR A 196 1.18 29.06 -14.14
CA TYR A 196 1.77 27.72 -14.29
C TYR A 196 0.72 26.60 -14.15
N TYR A 197 -0.30 26.83 -13.32
CA TYR A 197 -1.44 25.93 -13.11
C TYR A 197 -2.67 26.38 -13.90
N THR A 198 -2.85 27.68 -14.10
CA THR A 198 -4.12 28.27 -14.56
C THR A 198 -4.15 28.67 -16.03
N LYS A 199 -3.00 28.62 -16.73
CA LYS A 199 -2.91 28.83 -18.18
C LYS A 199 -2.52 27.53 -18.87
N GLU A 200 -3.28 27.14 -19.88
CA GLU A 200 -2.98 25.97 -20.70
C GLU A 200 -1.69 26.21 -21.49
N GLN A 201 -0.60 25.55 -21.10
CA GLN A 201 0.54 25.33 -21.99
C GLN A 201 0.33 23.99 -22.71
N GLN A 202 -0.22 24.04 -23.92
CA GLN A 202 -0.35 22.90 -24.85
C GLN A 202 -1.04 21.63 -24.29
N ALA A 203 -1.91 21.79 -23.28
CA ALA A 203 -2.75 20.71 -22.78
C ALA A 203 -4.10 20.76 -23.51
N SER A 204 -4.40 19.75 -24.35
CA SER A 204 -5.78 19.51 -24.74
C SER A 204 -6.51 19.08 -23.46
N VAL A 205 -7.41 19.90 -22.92
CA VAL A 205 -8.38 19.44 -21.93
C VAL A 205 -9.02 18.18 -22.52
N PRO A 206 -8.83 16.98 -21.94
CA PRO A 206 -9.56 15.82 -22.41
C PRO A 206 -11.02 16.13 -22.12
N ALA A 207 -11.78 16.45 -23.16
CA ALA A 207 -13.21 16.75 -23.04
C ALA A 207 -13.98 15.57 -22.40
N LYS A 208 -13.36 14.39 -22.35
CA LYS A 208 -13.89 13.12 -21.86
C LYS A 208 -12.76 12.24 -21.30
N ILE A 209 -13.03 11.51 -20.22
CA ILE A 209 -12.21 10.36 -19.83
C ILE A 209 -12.59 9.23 -20.79
N THR A 210 -11.76 9.00 -21.81
CA THR A 210 -12.04 7.99 -22.84
C THR A 210 -11.42 6.64 -22.56
N ALA A 211 -10.52 6.53 -21.56
CA ALA A 211 -10.05 5.26 -21.04
C ALA A 211 -9.67 5.38 -19.56
N SER A 212 -10.08 4.42 -18.74
CA SER A 212 -9.67 4.29 -17.35
C SER A 212 -9.94 2.87 -16.87
N GLY A 213 -9.23 2.43 -15.83
CA GLY A 213 -9.41 1.13 -15.24
C GLY A 213 -8.88 1.09 -13.82
N TYR A 214 -9.32 0.08 -13.08
CA TYR A 214 -8.91 -0.15 -11.71
C TYR A 214 -8.98 -1.65 -11.38
N LEU A 215 -8.08 -2.06 -10.48
CA LEU A 215 -8.05 -3.41 -9.93
C LEU A 215 -8.79 -3.38 -8.59
N ASP A 216 -9.97 -3.99 -8.53
CA ASP A 216 -10.80 -3.97 -7.32
C ASP A 216 -10.24 -4.94 -6.28
N THR A 217 -9.89 -6.17 -6.68
CA THR A 217 -9.41 -7.19 -5.76
C THR A 217 -8.38 -8.10 -6.40
N VAL A 218 -7.35 -8.45 -5.63
CA VAL A 218 -6.54 -9.65 -5.80
C VAL A 218 -6.64 -10.44 -4.51
N LYS A 219 -7.19 -11.65 -4.57
CA LYS A 219 -7.37 -12.50 -3.40
C LYS A 219 -7.10 -13.96 -3.70
N PHE A 220 -6.74 -14.73 -2.70
CA PHE A 220 -6.54 -16.16 -2.81
C PHE A 220 -7.80 -16.95 -2.49
N ASN A 221 -7.98 -18.07 -3.18
CA ASN A 221 -8.92 -19.13 -2.85
C ASN A 221 -8.19 -20.47 -3.07
N GLY A 222 -7.61 -21.00 -2.00
CA GLY A 222 -6.64 -22.09 -2.07
C GLY A 222 -5.45 -21.72 -2.97
N ASN A 223 -5.13 -22.59 -3.94
CA ASN A 223 -4.04 -22.38 -4.89
C ASN A 223 -4.44 -21.53 -6.11
N LYS A 224 -5.57 -20.81 -6.05
CA LYS A 224 -5.99 -19.90 -7.11
C LYS A 224 -5.93 -18.46 -6.65
N VAL A 225 -5.50 -17.59 -7.55
CA VAL A 225 -5.69 -16.15 -7.42
C VAL A 225 -6.98 -15.75 -8.14
N LEU A 226 -7.83 -15.01 -7.46
CA LEU A 226 -9.03 -14.38 -7.99
C LEU A 226 -8.76 -12.89 -8.17
N ILE A 227 -8.92 -12.44 -9.40
CA ILE A 227 -8.60 -11.08 -9.82
C ILE A 227 -9.89 -10.46 -10.36
N SER A 228 -10.27 -9.31 -9.82
CA SER A 228 -11.43 -8.56 -10.32
C SER A 228 -11.11 -7.08 -10.43
N GLY A 229 -11.82 -6.41 -11.33
CA GLY A 229 -11.59 -5.01 -11.63
C GLY A 229 -12.54 -4.49 -12.69
N TRP A 230 -12.19 -3.36 -13.26
CA TRP A 230 -12.83 -2.82 -14.45
C TRP A 230 -11.83 -2.11 -15.34
N PHE A 231 -12.08 -2.12 -16.65
CA PHE A 231 -11.41 -1.28 -17.60
C PHE A 231 -12.40 -0.84 -18.66
N GLY A 232 -12.57 0.46 -18.81
CA GLY A 232 -13.35 1.06 -19.87
C GLY A 232 -12.46 1.80 -20.84
N SER A 233 -12.73 1.65 -22.14
CA SER A 233 -12.10 2.49 -23.16
C SER A 233 -13.00 2.69 -24.38
N ASP A 234 -12.97 3.88 -24.98
CA ASP A 234 -13.56 4.17 -26.30
C ASP A 234 -12.94 3.32 -27.41
N LYS A 235 -11.67 2.94 -27.27
CA LYS A 235 -10.96 2.01 -28.16
C LYS A 235 -11.47 0.57 -28.06
N ALA A 236 -12.34 0.24 -27.10
CA ALA A 236 -13.00 -1.06 -27.04
C ALA A 236 -14.04 -1.24 -28.17
N LYS A 237 -14.47 -0.16 -28.84
CA LYS A 237 -15.43 -0.25 -29.95
C LYS A 237 -14.89 -1.16 -31.06
N GLY A 238 -15.69 -2.16 -31.45
CA GLY A 238 -15.32 -3.15 -32.46
C GLY A 238 -14.41 -4.29 -31.96
N LYS A 239 -14.15 -4.38 -30.65
CA LYS A 239 -13.35 -5.43 -30.02
C LYS A 239 -14.26 -6.32 -29.16
N GLU A 240 -14.68 -7.45 -29.72
CA GLU A 240 -15.69 -8.33 -29.10
C GLU A 240 -15.13 -9.27 -28.04
N ASN A 241 -13.81 -9.43 -27.99
CA ASN A 241 -13.15 -10.34 -27.07
C ASN A 241 -12.48 -9.57 -25.93
N ALA A 242 -12.53 -10.14 -24.73
CA ALA A 242 -11.87 -9.60 -23.56
C ALA A 242 -11.03 -10.67 -22.87
N PHE A 243 -9.86 -10.27 -22.37
CA PHE A 243 -8.92 -11.15 -21.69
C PHE A 243 -8.36 -10.50 -20.44
N VAL A 244 -8.03 -11.34 -19.46
CA VAL A 244 -7.06 -11.00 -18.42
C VAL A 244 -5.80 -11.81 -18.70
N ILE A 245 -4.66 -11.15 -18.70
CA ILE A 245 -3.34 -11.71 -19.00
C ILE A 245 -2.41 -11.39 -17.84
N LEU A 246 -1.69 -12.39 -17.34
CA LEU A 246 -0.68 -12.23 -16.32
C LEU A 246 0.69 -12.29 -16.95
N THR A 247 1.54 -11.32 -16.64
CA THR A 247 2.94 -11.32 -17.05
C THR A 247 3.84 -11.10 -15.84
N ALA A 248 5.01 -11.76 -15.83
CA ALA A 248 6.09 -11.47 -14.89
C ALA A 248 7.40 -11.44 -15.66
N ASN A 249 8.30 -10.53 -15.28
CA ASN A 249 9.61 -10.38 -15.92
C ASN A 249 9.52 -10.25 -17.46
N GLY A 250 8.48 -9.55 -17.94
CA GLY A 250 8.22 -9.32 -19.37
C GLY A 250 7.72 -10.54 -20.15
N LYS A 251 7.41 -11.65 -19.47
CA LYS A 251 6.87 -12.88 -20.09
C LYS A 251 5.46 -13.14 -19.63
N GLU A 252 4.60 -13.55 -20.56
CA GLU A 252 3.27 -14.04 -20.23
C GLU A 252 3.34 -15.36 -19.47
N ILE A 253 2.64 -15.42 -18.34
CA ILE A 253 2.51 -16.61 -17.48
C ILE A 253 1.19 -17.31 -17.78
N ALA A 254 0.11 -16.56 -17.92
CA ALA A 254 -1.22 -17.09 -18.13
C ALA A 254 -2.12 -16.07 -18.83
N ARG A 255 -3.13 -16.56 -19.54
CA ARG A 255 -4.24 -15.76 -20.08
C ARG A 255 -5.57 -16.47 -19.86
N GLN A 256 -6.62 -15.69 -19.68
CA GLN A 256 -7.98 -16.19 -19.60
C GLN A 256 -8.89 -15.28 -20.42
N LYS A 257 -9.67 -15.87 -21.35
CA LYS A 257 -10.78 -15.18 -22.01
C LYS A 257 -11.91 -14.99 -21.00
N ILE A 258 -12.43 -13.78 -20.88
CA ILE A 258 -13.45 -13.43 -19.89
C ILE A 258 -14.72 -12.91 -20.54
N THR A 259 -15.82 -12.97 -19.78
CA THR A 259 -17.05 -12.28 -20.10
C THR A 259 -17.15 -11.01 -19.28
N LEU A 260 -17.42 -9.88 -19.95
CA LEU A 260 -17.55 -8.58 -19.30
C LEU A 260 -18.70 -8.59 -18.28
N LYS A 261 -18.42 -8.05 -17.10
CA LYS A 261 -19.39 -7.85 -16.02
C LYS A 261 -19.97 -6.45 -16.07
N ASP A 262 -21.18 -6.32 -15.54
CA ASP A 262 -21.82 -5.03 -15.37
C ASP A 262 -21.14 -4.24 -14.23
N ARG A 263 -20.85 -2.99 -14.52
CA ARG A 263 -20.32 -1.97 -13.60
C ARG A 263 -21.06 -0.67 -13.83
N SER A 264 -22.37 -0.71 -13.63
CA SER A 264 -23.23 0.49 -13.65
C SER A 264 -22.78 1.55 -12.63
N ASP A 265 -22.16 1.14 -11.52
CA ASP A 265 -21.47 2.02 -10.58
C ASP A 265 -20.32 2.79 -11.27
N VAL A 266 -19.49 2.10 -12.04
CA VAL A 266 -18.43 2.71 -12.84
C VAL A 266 -19.04 3.61 -13.92
N ASN A 267 -20.09 3.21 -14.64
CA ASN A 267 -20.70 4.06 -15.67
C ASN A 267 -21.39 5.32 -15.09
N LYS A 268 -22.01 5.24 -13.92
CA LYS A 268 -22.54 6.44 -13.21
C LYS A 268 -21.43 7.46 -12.96
N VAL A 269 -20.26 6.94 -12.63
CA VAL A 269 -19.05 7.69 -12.35
C VAL A 269 -18.43 8.16 -13.68
N TYR A 270 -18.25 7.31 -14.68
CA TYR A 270 -17.69 7.57 -16.02
C TYR A 270 -18.73 7.32 -17.13
N PRO A 271 -19.61 8.28 -17.45
CA PRO A 271 -20.72 8.06 -18.40
C PRO A 271 -20.29 7.72 -19.84
N ASP A 272 -19.08 8.13 -20.23
CA ASP A 272 -18.51 7.85 -21.55
C ASP A 272 -17.85 6.44 -21.63
N ILE A 273 -17.71 5.73 -20.50
CA ILE A 273 -17.25 4.35 -20.43
C ILE A 273 -18.48 3.42 -20.37
N SER A 274 -18.51 2.37 -21.18
CA SER A 274 -19.57 1.35 -21.13
C SER A 274 -19.73 0.75 -19.73
N ALA A 275 -20.96 0.54 -19.26
CA ALA A 275 -21.22 -0.23 -18.05
C ALA A 275 -20.77 -1.69 -18.15
N LYS A 276 -20.56 -2.23 -19.37
CA LYS A 276 -19.96 -3.56 -19.57
C LYS A 276 -18.44 -3.46 -19.61
N CYS A 277 -17.84 -3.08 -18.49
CA CYS A 277 -16.39 -2.89 -18.35
C CYS A 277 -15.78 -3.66 -17.17
N GLY A 278 -16.59 -4.35 -16.38
CA GLY A 278 -16.09 -5.16 -15.27
C GLY A 278 -15.47 -6.46 -15.73
N PHE A 279 -14.56 -7.00 -14.93
CA PHE A 279 -13.95 -8.29 -15.19
C PHE A 279 -13.68 -9.07 -13.93
N GLU A 280 -13.64 -10.39 -14.10
CA GLU A 280 -13.25 -11.34 -13.08
C GLU A 280 -12.51 -12.49 -13.78
N ALA A 281 -11.37 -12.89 -13.23
CA ALA A 281 -10.54 -13.97 -13.73
C ALA A 281 -9.99 -14.79 -12.56
N SER A 282 -9.68 -16.05 -12.83
CA SER A 282 -9.14 -16.98 -11.84
C SER A 282 -7.98 -17.75 -12.46
N PHE A 283 -6.80 -17.62 -11.86
CA PHE A 283 -5.59 -18.27 -12.32
C PHE A 283 -5.04 -19.18 -11.22
N ASP A 284 -4.39 -20.26 -11.61
CA ASP A 284 -3.59 -21.04 -10.67
C ASP A 284 -2.39 -20.19 -10.22
N TYR A 285 -2.10 -20.20 -8.93
CA TYR A 285 -0.93 -19.56 -8.36
C TYR A 285 0.28 -20.45 -8.59
N VAL A 286 1.23 -19.96 -9.41
CA VAL A 286 2.36 -20.75 -9.91
C VAL A 286 3.70 -20.14 -9.46
N PRO A 287 4.80 -20.92 -9.45
CA PRO A 287 6.11 -20.43 -9.01
C PRO A 287 6.62 -19.18 -9.73
N ALA A 288 6.20 -18.93 -10.97
CA ALA A 288 6.55 -17.72 -11.71
C ALA A 288 5.93 -16.42 -11.13
N MET A 289 4.94 -16.55 -10.24
CA MET A 289 4.30 -15.43 -9.55
C MET A 289 4.89 -15.20 -8.16
N ALA A 290 5.28 -16.26 -7.44
CA ALA A 290 5.74 -16.16 -6.06
C ALA A 290 7.02 -15.34 -5.92
N ASN A 291 7.00 -14.39 -4.98
CA ASN A 291 8.06 -13.40 -4.77
C ASN A 291 8.37 -12.55 -6.02
N GLN A 292 7.39 -12.35 -6.91
CA GLN A 292 7.53 -11.55 -8.13
C GLN A 292 6.49 -10.44 -8.17
N LYS A 293 6.83 -9.36 -8.86
CA LYS A 293 5.84 -8.40 -9.36
C LYS A 293 5.19 -8.97 -10.62
N VAL A 294 3.87 -9.09 -10.59
CA VAL A 294 3.07 -9.55 -11.73
C VAL A 294 2.28 -8.36 -12.29
N THR A 295 2.43 -8.11 -13.58
CA THR A 295 1.59 -7.16 -14.31
C THR A 295 0.33 -7.89 -14.79
N ILE A 296 -0.81 -7.45 -14.29
CA ILE A 296 -2.15 -7.88 -14.68
C ILE A 296 -2.60 -6.96 -15.81
N ILE A 297 -2.82 -7.53 -17.00
CA ILE A 297 -3.29 -6.81 -18.18
C ILE A 297 -4.73 -7.20 -18.42
N PHE A 298 -5.62 -6.22 -18.44
CA PHE A 298 -6.93 -6.37 -19.03
C PHE A 298 -6.87 -5.92 -20.47
N ARG A 299 -7.38 -6.74 -21.39
CA ARG A 299 -7.32 -6.50 -22.84
C ARG A 299 -8.69 -6.62 -23.49
N TYR A 300 -9.09 -5.60 -24.24
CA TYR A 300 -10.06 -5.74 -25.33
C TYR A 300 -9.34 -6.09 -26.62
N THR A 301 -9.87 -6.98 -27.46
CA THR A 301 -9.31 -7.26 -28.79
C THR A 301 -10.38 -7.69 -29.81
N ASP A 302 -10.09 -7.50 -31.09
CA ASP A 302 -10.88 -8.03 -32.20
C ASP A 302 -10.61 -9.53 -32.46
N ASP A 303 -9.48 -10.05 -31.98
CA ASP A 303 -9.04 -11.43 -32.20
C ASP A 303 -9.59 -12.40 -31.14
N PRO A 304 -10.27 -13.49 -31.53
CA PRO A 304 -10.72 -14.55 -30.61
C PRO A 304 -9.65 -15.15 -29.71
N GLU A 305 -8.37 -15.08 -30.11
CA GLU A 305 -7.20 -15.62 -29.39
C GLU A 305 -6.42 -14.58 -28.57
N GLY A 306 -6.75 -13.28 -28.65
CA GLY A 306 -6.10 -12.26 -27.82
C GLY A 306 -4.98 -11.43 -28.48
N ASN A 307 -4.58 -11.73 -29.72
CA ASN A 307 -3.31 -11.26 -30.30
C ASN A 307 -3.45 -10.22 -31.44
N GLY A 308 -4.68 -9.90 -31.83
CA GLY A 308 -5.00 -8.92 -32.88
C GLY A 308 -4.83 -7.46 -32.46
N ASN A 309 -5.72 -6.58 -32.93
CA ASN A 309 -5.75 -5.18 -32.53
C ASN A 309 -6.38 -5.05 -31.14
N TYR A 310 -5.62 -4.54 -30.18
CA TYR A 310 -6.05 -4.49 -28.78
C TYR A 310 -6.06 -3.10 -28.15
N ALA A 311 -6.82 -2.99 -27.06
CA ALA A 311 -6.78 -1.87 -26.13
C ALA A 311 -6.56 -2.45 -24.73
N ASP A 312 -5.46 -2.05 -24.11
CA ASP A 312 -5.01 -2.60 -22.84
C ASP A 312 -5.10 -1.57 -21.73
N TRP A 313 -5.35 -2.10 -20.53
CA TRP A 313 -5.03 -1.44 -19.28
C TRP A 313 -4.29 -2.43 -18.40
N SER A 314 -3.36 -1.93 -17.59
CA SER A 314 -2.57 -2.79 -16.73
C SER A 314 -2.42 -2.21 -15.33
N ALA A 315 -2.32 -3.11 -14.36
CA ALA A 315 -1.91 -2.82 -13.00
C ALA A 315 -0.91 -3.86 -12.53
N ASP A 316 0.04 -3.42 -11.72
CA ASP A 316 1.02 -4.31 -11.09
C ASP A 316 0.50 -4.79 -9.72
N HIS A 317 0.85 -6.01 -9.36
CA HIS A 317 0.63 -6.58 -8.03
C HIS A 317 1.88 -7.35 -7.59
N ASP A 318 2.35 -7.07 -6.38
CA ASP A 318 3.50 -7.73 -5.77
C ASP A 318 3.04 -8.94 -4.95
N PHE A 319 3.44 -10.15 -5.38
CA PHE A 319 3.18 -11.40 -4.66
C PHE A 319 4.36 -11.75 -3.74
N ASN A 320 4.68 -10.88 -2.80
CA ASN A 320 5.81 -11.01 -1.89
C ASN A 320 5.45 -10.79 -0.40
N GLN A 321 4.16 -10.78 -0.07
CA GLN A 321 3.70 -10.51 1.29
C GLN A 321 3.99 -11.69 2.22
N SER A 322 4.38 -11.37 3.45
CA SER A 322 4.58 -12.32 4.53
C SER A 322 4.13 -11.68 5.84
N VAL A 323 3.08 -12.24 6.44
CA VAL A 323 2.43 -11.70 7.64
C VAL A 323 2.24 -12.82 8.67
N ALA A 324 2.40 -12.49 9.95
CA ALA A 324 2.27 -13.45 11.02
C ALA A 324 1.88 -12.77 12.33
N TYR A 325 1.34 -13.55 13.26
CA TYR A 325 1.07 -13.11 14.61
C TYR A 325 1.12 -14.27 15.61
N LEU A 326 1.53 -13.98 16.84
CA LEU A 326 1.47 -14.93 17.95
C LEU A 326 0.20 -14.70 18.77
N ASP A 327 -0.74 -15.62 18.67
CA ASP A 327 -2.01 -15.54 19.41
C ASP A 327 -1.80 -15.81 20.90
N SER A 328 -0.94 -16.78 21.23
CA SER A 328 -0.65 -17.10 22.60
C SER A 328 0.74 -17.68 22.78
N MET A 329 1.34 -17.37 23.94
CA MET A 329 2.56 -17.97 24.42
C MET A 329 2.35 -18.31 25.88
N LYS A 330 2.33 -19.60 26.19
CA LYS A 330 2.08 -20.11 27.54
C LYS A 330 3.21 -21.05 27.94
N SER A 331 3.88 -20.70 29.02
CA SER A 331 4.72 -21.66 29.73
C SER A 331 3.87 -22.46 30.69
N THR A 332 3.96 -23.78 30.60
CA THR A 332 3.38 -24.67 31.58
C THR A 332 4.42 -25.03 32.62
N ILE A 333 4.29 -24.40 33.80
CA ILE A 333 5.23 -24.43 34.93
C ILE A 333 5.58 -25.88 35.38
N TYR A 334 4.71 -26.86 35.13
CA TYR A 334 4.84 -28.23 35.66
C TYR A 334 5.15 -29.31 34.62
N SER A 335 4.99 -29.01 33.34
CA SER A 335 5.28 -29.98 32.27
C SER A 335 6.63 -29.74 31.61
N ASN A 336 7.35 -28.69 32.01
CA ASN A 336 8.56 -28.22 31.32
C ASN A 336 8.29 -28.05 29.82
N LYS A 337 7.13 -27.50 29.46
CA LYS A 337 6.79 -27.18 28.07
C LYS A 337 6.55 -25.69 27.90
N LEU A 338 7.09 -25.16 26.81
CA LEU A 338 6.73 -23.86 26.25
C LEU A 338 5.77 -24.11 25.08
N THR A 339 4.50 -23.79 25.28
CA THR A 339 3.46 -23.93 24.26
C THR A 339 3.16 -22.59 23.61
N MET A 340 2.90 -22.63 22.31
CA MET A 340 2.60 -21.43 21.54
C MET A 340 1.62 -21.75 20.42
N SER A 341 0.83 -20.75 20.09
CA SER A 341 -0.10 -20.77 18.97
C SER A 341 -0.01 -19.43 18.23
N GLY A 342 -0.21 -19.49 16.93
CA GLY A 342 -0.15 -18.30 16.09
C GLY A 342 -0.51 -18.65 14.67
N TRP A 343 -0.16 -17.75 13.77
CA TRP A 343 -0.30 -17.95 12.34
C TRP A 343 0.83 -17.27 11.57
N PHE A 344 1.16 -17.81 10.41
CA PHE A 344 2.11 -17.24 9.46
C PHE A 344 1.61 -17.52 8.04
N ALA A 345 1.24 -16.49 7.30
CA ALA A 345 0.82 -16.56 5.89
C ALA A 345 1.88 -15.88 5.01
N SER A 346 2.14 -16.44 3.83
CA SER A 346 3.18 -15.93 2.94
C SER A 346 2.93 -16.30 1.48
N ASP A 347 3.04 -15.30 0.61
CA ASP A 347 3.04 -15.46 -0.85
C ASP A 347 4.20 -16.35 -1.33
N CYS A 348 5.29 -16.39 -0.57
CA CYS A 348 6.49 -17.17 -0.85
C CYS A 348 6.39 -18.64 -0.39
N SER A 349 5.26 -19.06 0.20
CA SER A 349 5.08 -20.43 0.72
C SER A 349 4.64 -21.47 -0.33
N LEU A 350 4.44 -21.07 -1.59
CA LEU A 350 4.02 -21.99 -2.64
C LEU A 350 5.06 -23.09 -2.89
N GLY A 351 4.64 -24.35 -2.75
CA GLY A 351 5.51 -25.51 -2.90
C GLY A 351 6.39 -25.81 -1.69
N LEU A 352 6.20 -25.10 -0.58
CA LEU A 352 6.91 -25.32 0.69
C LEU A 352 5.99 -26.06 1.67
N ASP A 353 5.81 -27.36 1.42
CA ASP A 353 4.77 -28.17 2.07
C ASP A 353 5.05 -28.53 3.54
N HIS A 354 6.30 -28.38 4.00
CA HIS A 354 6.69 -28.65 5.38
C HIS A 354 6.67 -27.38 6.22
N ARG A 355 6.28 -27.52 7.49
CA ARG A 355 6.18 -26.39 8.42
C ARG A 355 6.90 -26.68 9.72
N PHE A 356 7.66 -25.71 10.18
CA PHE A 356 8.46 -25.83 11.39
C PHE A 356 8.30 -24.60 12.26
N LEU A 357 8.32 -24.84 13.57
CA LEU A 357 8.60 -23.80 14.54
C LEU A 357 10.01 -24.05 15.09
N ILE A 358 10.83 -23.01 15.06
CA ILE A 358 12.22 -23.05 15.52
C ILE A 358 12.35 -22.11 16.71
N LEU A 359 12.78 -22.64 17.84
CA LEU A 359 13.07 -21.87 19.03
C LEU A 359 14.56 -21.54 19.05
N LEU A 360 14.86 -20.25 19.15
CA LEU A 360 16.20 -19.73 19.33
C LEU A 360 16.40 -19.26 20.78
N SER A 361 17.63 -19.37 21.27
CA SER A 361 18.11 -18.73 22.49
C SER A 361 19.40 -17.98 22.17
N ASP A 362 19.47 -16.70 22.53
CA ASP A 362 20.63 -15.85 22.23
C ASP A 362 21.07 -15.94 20.75
N GLY A 363 20.09 -15.98 19.83
CA GLY A 363 20.29 -16.05 18.37
C GLY A 363 20.69 -17.42 17.81
N LYS A 364 20.72 -18.48 18.64
CA LYS A 364 21.07 -19.85 18.19
C LYS A 364 19.89 -20.78 18.31
N GLU A 365 19.70 -21.64 17.30
CA GLU A 365 18.69 -22.70 17.35
C GLU A 365 18.97 -23.65 18.51
N VAL A 366 17.96 -23.79 19.38
CA VAL A 366 18.00 -24.74 20.49
C VAL A 366 17.09 -25.92 20.22
N GLN A 367 15.95 -25.70 19.56
CA GLN A 367 14.98 -26.73 19.24
C GLN A 367 14.19 -26.38 17.99
N ARG A 368 13.69 -27.42 17.33
CA ARG A 368 12.78 -27.34 16.20
C ARG A 368 11.70 -28.39 16.34
N VAL A 369 10.48 -28.01 16.00
CA VAL A 369 9.34 -28.93 15.97
C VAL A 369 8.60 -28.77 14.63
N LYS A 370 8.06 -29.87 14.11
CA LYS A 370 7.08 -29.79 13.01
C LYS A 370 5.82 -29.11 13.54
N ALA A 371 5.24 -28.23 12.74
CA ALA A 371 4.06 -27.46 13.10
C ALA A 371 2.81 -28.09 12.48
N ASP A 372 1.76 -28.24 13.28
CA ASP A 372 0.45 -28.66 12.78
C ASP A 372 -0.20 -27.55 11.95
N ILE A 373 -0.99 -27.94 10.93
CA ILE A 373 -1.79 -27.00 10.16
C ILE A 373 -3.09 -26.71 10.92
N VAL A 374 -3.35 -25.44 11.20
CA VAL A 374 -4.59 -24.98 11.82
C VAL A 374 -5.31 -24.02 10.88
N ASP A 375 -6.59 -24.29 10.63
CA ASP A 375 -7.43 -23.44 9.80
C ASP A 375 -7.73 -22.10 10.50
N ARG A 376 -7.59 -21.01 9.75
CA ARG A 376 -7.72 -19.61 10.19
C ARG A 376 -8.59 -18.81 9.21
N PRO A 377 -9.91 -19.07 9.19
CA PRO A 377 -10.83 -18.31 8.34
C PRO A 377 -10.87 -16.81 8.73
N ASP A 378 -10.59 -16.48 9.99
CA ASP A 378 -10.42 -15.10 10.45
C ASP A 378 -9.22 -14.41 9.77
N VAL A 379 -8.08 -15.12 9.65
CA VAL A 379 -6.90 -14.62 8.95
C VAL A 379 -7.16 -14.55 7.44
N ALA A 380 -7.82 -15.53 6.85
CA ALA A 380 -8.21 -15.50 5.44
C ALA A 380 -9.12 -14.30 5.10
N ASN A 381 -10.02 -13.92 6.01
CA ASN A 381 -10.90 -12.76 5.82
C ASN A 381 -10.14 -11.44 5.94
N ALA A 382 -9.22 -11.32 6.91
CA ALA A 382 -8.44 -10.11 7.12
C ALA A 382 -7.32 -9.93 6.07
N TYR A 383 -6.74 -11.02 5.60
CA TYR A 383 -5.58 -11.07 4.70
C TYR A 383 -5.89 -11.88 3.43
N ALA A 384 -7.05 -11.61 2.82
CA ALA A 384 -7.51 -12.34 1.64
C ALA A 384 -6.53 -12.25 0.45
N GLY A 385 -5.69 -11.22 0.39
CA GLY A 385 -4.64 -11.01 -0.61
C GLY A 385 -3.33 -11.76 -0.36
N VAL A 386 -3.20 -12.51 0.74
CA VAL A 386 -1.97 -13.24 1.09
C VAL A 386 -2.16 -14.74 0.91
N TYR A 387 -1.22 -15.38 0.21
CA TYR A 387 -1.30 -16.81 -0.05
C TYR A 387 -1.28 -17.62 1.25
N ASN A 388 -2.04 -18.72 1.24
CA ASN A 388 -2.13 -19.68 2.35
C ASN A 388 -2.67 -19.11 3.68
N ALA A 389 -3.28 -17.91 3.67
CA ALA A 389 -3.86 -17.27 4.86
C ALA A 389 -4.87 -18.16 5.61
N GLU A 390 -5.72 -18.89 4.91
CA GLU A 390 -6.69 -19.81 5.52
C GLU A 390 -6.03 -20.97 6.25
N LYS A 391 -4.90 -21.48 5.76
CA LYS A 391 -4.19 -22.59 6.39
C LYS A 391 -2.97 -22.09 7.16
N SER A 392 -2.91 -20.83 7.58
CA SER A 392 -1.70 -20.22 8.13
C SER A 392 -1.43 -20.54 9.60
N GLY A 393 -2.43 -21.09 10.31
CA GLY A 393 -2.33 -21.32 11.75
C GLY A 393 -1.36 -22.43 12.11
N PHE A 394 -0.76 -22.32 13.29
CA PHE A 394 0.10 -23.32 13.87
C PHE A 394 -0.12 -23.45 15.39
N ASN A 395 0.20 -24.64 15.89
CA ASN A 395 0.47 -24.90 17.31
C ASN A 395 1.86 -25.53 17.43
N GLY A 396 2.54 -25.25 18.54
CA GLY A 396 3.80 -25.91 18.85
C GLY A 396 4.09 -25.99 20.34
N SER A 397 4.94 -26.94 20.69
CA SER A 397 5.35 -27.21 22.06
C SER A 397 6.83 -27.58 22.08
N PHE A 398 7.62 -26.80 22.80
CA PHE A 398 9.05 -27.01 22.99
C PHE A 398 9.34 -27.55 24.38
N ASP A 399 10.36 -28.39 24.51
CA ASP A 399 10.91 -28.74 25.80
C ASP A 399 11.53 -27.51 26.45
N TYR A 400 11.24 -27.31 27.72
CA TYR A 400 11.70 -26.17 28.48
C TYR A 400 12.63 -26.65 29.57
N SER A 401 13.94 -26.50 29.35
CA SER A 401 14.96 -26.88 30.34
C SER A 401 15.46 -25.66 31.12
N ASP A 402 16.04 -25.90 32.30
CA ASP A 402 16.65 -24.86 33.16
C ASP A 402 17.67 -23.97 32.43
N LYS A 403 18.25 -24.45 31.32
CA LYS A 403 19.20 -23.69 30.49
C LYS A 403 18.57 -22.51 29.74
N LEU A 404 17.25 -22.53 29.55
CA LEU A 404 16.49 -21.48 28.86
C LEU A 404 15.91 -20.45 29.84
N VAL A 405 16.11 -20.63 31.14
CA VAL A 405 15.60 -19.74 32.19
C VAL A 405 16.36 -18.43 32.19
N GLY A 406 15.62 -17.32 32.15
CA GLY A 406 16.19 -15.97 32.07
C GLY A 406 16.89 -15.66 30.75
N LYS A 407 16.83 -16.56 29.76
CA LYS A 407 17.37 -16.32 28.41
C LYS A 407 16.41 -15.50 27.57
N LYS A 408 16.97 -14.79 26.59
CA LYS A 408 16.20 -14.14 25.54
C LYS A 408 15.90 -15.18 24.46
N LEU A 409 14.63 -15.44 24.23
CA LEU A 409 14.15 -16.43 23.29
C LEU A 409 13.54 -15.76 22.08
N GLN A 410 13.56 -16.46 20.94
CA GLN A 410 12.90 -16.01 19.72
C GLN A 410 12.25 -17.21 19.04
N LEU A 411 11.08 -16.98 18.46
CA LEU A 411 10.42 -17.96 17.61
C LEU A 411 10.64 -17.60 16.15
N VAL A 412 10.93 -18.61 15.34
CA VAL A 412 10.83 -18.54 13.87
C VAL A 412 9.76 -19.53 13.42
N ALA A 413 8.78 -19.06 12.64
CA ALA A 413 7.90 -19.95 11.88
C ALA A 413 8.45 -20.09 10.47
N ARG A 414 8.58 -21.33 9.98
CA ARG A 414 9.21 -21.65 8.71
C ARG A 414 8.30 -22.50 7.84
N TYR A 415 8.18 -22.14 6.58
CA TYR A 415 7.76 -23.04 5.50
C TYR A 415 9.00 -23.59 4.79
N SER A 416 9.03 -24.87 4.44
CA SER A 416 10.16 -25.48 3.71
C SER A 416 9.72 -26.57 2.74
N ASP A 417 10.51 -26.81 1.69
CA ASP A 417 10.36 -27.93 0.76
C ASP A 417 11.06 -29.22 1.23
N ALA A 418 11.75 -29.20 2.38
CA ALA A 418 12.49 -30.34 2.88
C ALA A 418 11.93 -30.90 4.19
N ASP A 419 11.99 -32.23 4.33
CA ASP A 419 11.53 -32.99 5.50
C ASP A 419 12.19 -32.58 6.83
N ASN A 420 13.41 -32.06 6.75
CA ASN A 420 14.18 -31.56 7.89
C ASN A 420 14.02 -30.05 8.12
N GLY A 421 13.38 -29.33 7.20
CA GLY A 421 13.18 -27.88 7.25
C GLY A 421 14.38 -27.02 6.83
N GLU A 422 15.42 -27.62 6.24
CA GLU A 422 16.67 -26.93 5.84
C GLU A 422 16.82 -26.75 4.32
N GLY A 423 15.78 -27.09 3.54
CA GLY A 423 15.78 -26.88 2.09
C GLY A 423 15.53 -25.42 1.72
N ASN A 424 14.88 -25.18 0.57
CA ASN A 424 14.33 -23.85 0.30
C ASN A 424 13.26 -23.55 1.35
N HIS A 425 13.26 -22.32 1.85
CA HIS A 425 12.36 -21.93 2.92
C HIS A 425 12.02 -20.43 2.92
N VAL A 426 10.91 -20.10 3.55
CA VAL A 426 10.58 -18.74 3.97
C VAL A 426 10.30 -18.74 5.47
N ASP A 427 10.88 -17.74 6.14
CA ASP A 427 10.85 -17.58 7.58
C ASP A 427 10.10 -16.33 7.98
N TYR A 428 9.37 -16.42 9.08
CA TYR A 428 8.93 -15.28 9.84
C TYR A 428 9.58 -15.28 11.22
N TRP A 429 10.30 -14.19 11.51
CA TRP A 429 11.01 -13.98 12.77
C TRP A 429 10.13 -13.17 13.71
N PHE A 430 9.58 -13.81 14.74
CA PHE A 430 8.79 -13.10 15.73
C PHE A 430 9.68 -12.24 16.63
N PRO A 431 9.12 -11.20 17.27
CA PRO A 431 9.84 -10.43 18.28
C PRO A 431 10.39 -11.34 19.39
N GLU A 432 11.58 -10.99 19.87
CA GLU A 432 12.19 -11.69 20.99
C GLU A 432 11.37 -11.51 22.28
N PHE A 433 11.37 -12.53 23.13
CA PHE A 433 10.65 -12.55 24.39
C PHE A 433 11.52 -13.13 25.51
N ALA A 434 11.19 -12.78 26.75
CA ALA A 434 11.86 -13.36 27.90
C ALA A 434 11.43 -14.82 28.06
N GLY A 435 12.40 -15.71 28.28
CA GLY A 435 12.10 -17.06 28.73
C GLY A 435 11.27 -17.03 30.01
N PRO A 436 10.31 -17.96 30.19
CA PRO A 436 9.49 -18.01 31.39
C PRO A 436 10.33 -18.19 32.66
N ALA A 437 9.82 -17.70 33.79
CA ALA A 437 10.49 -17.90 35.07
C ALA A 437 10.24 -19.33 35.58
N LEU A 438 11.26 -19.98 36.14
CA LEU A 438 11.01 -21.14 37.01
C LEU A 438 10.18 -20.70 38.22
N PRO A 439 9.33 -21.57 38.76
CA PRO A 439 8.69 -21.30 40.04
C PRO A 439 9.80 -21.08 41.08
N THR A 440 9.67 -19.99 41.83
CA THR A 440 10.71 -19.62 42.80
C THR A 440 10.59 -20.53 44.02
N LEU A 441 11.64 -21.31 44.31
CA LEU A 441 11.70 -22.27 45.42
C LEU A 441 12.61 -21.76 46.54
N ASP A 442 12.42 -20.50 46.97
CA ASP A 442 13.22 -19.82 47.99
C ASP A 442 12.66 -19.95 49.42
N GLY A 443 11.55 -20.69 49.58
CA GLY A 443 10.84 -20.85 50.85
C GLY A 443 10.08 -19.60 51.31
N LYS A 444 10.03 -18.54 50.50
CA LYS A 444 9.32 -17.27 50.78
C LYS A 444 8.25 -16.96 49.75
N THR A 445 8.49 -17.37 48.50
CA THR A 445 7.59 -17.15 47.37
C THR A 445 6.57 -18.29 47.29
N VAL A 446 5.28 -17.93 47.30
CA VAL A 446 4.18 -18.88 47.11
C VAL A 446 3.89 -19.03 45.63
N ASN A 447 3.92 -20.26 45.12
CA ASN A 447 3.50 -20.58 43.75
C ASN A 447 2.19 -21.38 43.83
N GLU A 448 1.12 -20.91 43.18
CA GLU A 448 -0.21 -21.53 43.24
C GLU A 448 -0.58 -22.23 41.93
N VAL A 449 -1.27 -23.38 42.04
CA VAL A 449 -1.70 -24.21 40.90
C VAL A 449 -3.09 -24.73 41.14
N LEU A 450 -3.93 -24.66 40.12
CA LEU A 450 -5.22 -25.35 40.08
C LEU A 450 -5.07 -26.63 39.25
N ALA A 451 -5.37 -27.77 39.87
CA ALA A 451 -5.31 -29.09 39.23
C ALA A 451 -6.50 -29.94 39.68
N ASN A 452 -6.96 -30.84 38.81
CA ASN A 452 -8.05 -31.76 39.16
C ASN A 452 -7.59 -32.78 40.20
N LYS A 453 -6.32 -33.19 40.16
CA LYS A 453 -5.69 -34.05 41.16
C LYS A 453 -4.22 -33.65 41.37
N ALA A 454 -3.77 -33.74 42.62
CA ALA A 454 -2.36 -33.59 42.99
C ALA A 454 -1.88 -34.81 43.80
N THR A 455 -0.65 -35.26 43.55
CA THR A 455 0.02 -36.31 44.32
C THR A 455 1.36 -35.82 44.82
N ILE A 456 1.69 -36.17 46.06
CA ILE A 456 2.94 -35.81 46.74
C ILE A 456 3.70 -37.10 47.04
N GLU A 457 4.94 -37.22 46.56
CA GLU A 457 5.81 -38.37 46.82
C GLU A 457 7.17 -37.89 47.33
N THR A 458 7.79 -38.64 48.23
CA THR A 458 9.19 -38.40 48.62
C THR A 458 10.12 -39.26 47.76
N VAL A 459 10.98 -38.63 46.96
CA VAL A 459 11.94 -39.30 46.07
C VAL A 459 13.34 -38.82 46.40
N GLY A 460 14.20 -39.71 46.91
CA GLY A 460 15.61 -39.39 47.20
C GLY A 460 15.80 -38.23 48.19
N GLY A 461 14.93 -38.12 49.21
CA GLY A 461 14.97 -37.02 50.18
C GLY A 461 14.40 -35.69 49.69
N LYS A 462 13.83 -35.65 48.48
CA LYS A 462 13.09 -34.50 47.92
C LYS A 462 11.61 -34.80 47.83
N VAL A 463 10.78 -33.76 47.74
CA VAL A 463 9.33 -33.88 47.49
C VAL A 463 9.07 -33.70 45.99
N LYS A 464 8.40 -34.67 45.38
CA LYS A 464 7.87 -34.60 44.02
C LYS A 464 6.38 -34.29 44.09
N LEU A 465 5.97 -33.20 43.45
CA LEU A 465 4.58 -32.83 43.24
C LEU A 465 4.20 -33.20 41.80
N SER A 466 3.17 -34.01 41.61
CA SER A 466 2.60 -34.28 40.29
C SER A 466 1.15 -33.81 40.24
N PHE A 467 0.74 -33.23 39.12
CA PHE A 467 -0.61 -32.70 38.88
C PHE A 467 -1.19 -33.38 37.62
N SER A 468 -2.48 -33.69 37.63
CA SER A 468 -3.22 -34.26 36.48
C SER A 468 -4.63 -33.71 36.38
#